data_AF-A0AAN8NBX4-F1
#
_entry.id   AF-A0AAN8NBX4-F1
#
_cell.length_a   1.000
_cell.length_b   1.000
_cell.length_c   1.000
_cell.angle_alpha   90.00
_cell.angle_beta   90.00
_cell.angle_gamma   90.00
#
_symmetry.space_group_name_H-M   'P 1'
#
loop_
_entity.id
_entity.type
_entity.pdbx_description
1 polymer ?
#
loop_
_entity_poly.entity_id
_entity_poly.type
_entity_poly.pdbx_seq_one_letter_code
_entity_poly.pdbx_strand_id
1 'polypeptide(L)'
;MATAGPSRSRPPIRTQNPEPPSPDAYEINDDLLVALTLQLEELDIEAENRKGKERAGKMADRHAALQDYRDILLSMSQFHADQRMAKSIADAVLQDAATIVEFQAVEATAVRDRQTALRMASADYATPRAAPPFPTATPSSRSLVVRGGDDYNDDYDLESMAASTEYGDQTTLYSEFDDLDELESNIGTVSAYRRPYVQETRVKRYNAGPMVQCSICSNSVLEDQSTKCNPCNHIYC
;
A
#
# COMPACT_ATOMS: atom_id res chain seq x y z
N MET A 1 -7.91 -42.69 41.53
CA MET A 1 -9.18 -41.97 41.33
C MET A 1 -8.84 -40.55 40.91
N ALA A 2 -8.95 -40.24 39.62
CA ALA A 2 -8.65 -38.92 39.05
C ALA A 2 -9.96 -38.28 38.60
N THR A 3 -10.34 -37.16 39.21
CA THR A 3 -11.56 -36.42 38.90
C THR A 3 -11.29 -35.45 37.75
N ALA A 4 -11.94 -35.67 36.62
CA ALA A 4 -11.96 -34.75 35.49
C ALA A 4 -12.69 -33.46 35.86
N GLY A 5 -12.04 -32.31 35.66
CA GLY A 5 -12.63 -30.98 35.87
C GLY A 5 -13.61 -30.58 34.75
N PRO A 6 -14.58 -29.70 35.04
CA PRO A 6 -15.65 -29.35 34.11
C PRO A 6 -15.15 -28.49 32.95
N SER A 7 -15.54 -28.89 31.74
CA SER A 7 -15.33 -28.17 30.49
C SER A 7 -16.03 -26.81 30.51
N ARG A 8 -15.24 -25.73 30.39
CA ARG A 8 -15.79 -24.39 30.18
C ARG A 8 -16.26 -24.27 28.73
N SER A 9 -17.57 -24.36 28.52
CA SER A 9 -18.21 -24.04 27.25
C SER A 9 -17.97 -22.57 26.91
N ARG A 10 -17.27 -22.33 25.79
CA ARG A 10 -17.06 -21.01 25.21
C ARG A 10 -18.42 -20.45 24.78
N PRO A 11 -18.83 -19.24 25.21
CA PRO A 11 -20.10 -18.66 24.77
C PRO A 11 -20.06 -18.37 23.25
N PRO A 12 -21.20 -18.45 22.57
CA PRO A 12 -21.29 -18.16 21.13
C PRO A 12 -20.91 -16.71 20.86
N ILE A 13 -20.03 -16.51 19.88
CA ILE A 13 -19.68 -15.20 19.35
C ILE A 13 -20.96 -14.62 18.75
N ARG A 14 -21.53 -13.62 19.44
CA ARG A 14 -22.67 -12.85 18.95
C ARG A 14 -22.16 -11.99 17.79
N THR A 15 -22.33 -12.48 16.56
CA THR A 15 -22.17 -11.70 15.34
C THR A 15 -23.29 -10.66 15.30
N GLN A 16 -23.10 -9.54 16.01
CA GLN A 16 -23.84 -8.34 15.67
C GLN A 16 -23.35 -7.94 14.28
N ASN A 17 -24.19 -8.13 13.27
CA ASN A 17 -23.99 -7.46 11.99
C ASN A 17 -23.90 -5.97 12.30
N PRO A 18 -22.80 -5.28 11.95
CA PRO A 18 -22.77 -3.83 12.05
C PRO A 18 -23.92 -3.30 11.22
N GLU A 19 -24.77 -2.49 11.85
CA GLU A 19 -25.84 -1.76 11.20
C GLU A 19 -25.23 -1.01 10.00
N PRO A 20 -25.81 -1.12 8.79
CA PRO A 20 -25.26 -0.43 7.64
C PRO A 20 -25.24 1.06 7.97
N PRO A 21 -24.06 1.69 7.93
CA PRO A 21 -23.97 3.10 8.27
C PRO A 21 -24.80 3.91 7.27
N SER A 22 -25.42 4.98 7.76
CA SER A 22 -26.29 5.84 6.95
C SER A 22 -25.55 6.29 5.68
N PRO A 23 -26.22 6.31 4.51
CA PRO A 23 -25.61 6.63 3.22
C PRO A 23 -24.92 8.01 3.21
N ASP A 24 -25.37 8.93 4.07
CA ASP A 24 -24.90 10.31 4.14
C ASP A 24 -23.62 10.49 4.99
N ALA A 25 -23.15 9.45 5.71
CA ALA A 25 -22.02 9.58 6.64
C ALA A 25 -20.63 9.50 5.97
N TYR A 26 -20.58 9.14 4.67
CA TYR A 26 -19.32 8.93 3.94
C TYR A 26 -19.34 9.49 2.52
N GLU A 27 -20.09 10.57 2.27
CA GLU A 27 -19.75 11.41 1.13
C GLU A 27 -18.36 11.97 1.40
N ILE A 28 -17.39 11.46 0.64
CA ILE A 28 -16.07 12.05 0.56
C ILE A 28 -16.34 13.43 -0.02
N ASN A 29 -16.20 14.46 0.82
CA ASN A 29 -16.43 15.83 0.40
C ASN A 29 -15.31 16.21 -0.59
N ASP A 30 -15.51 15.93 -1.87
CA ASP A 30 -14.58 16.32 -2.93
C ASP A 30 -14.32 17.84 -2.88
N ASP A 31 -15.32 18.62 -2.45
CA ASP A 31 -15.23 20.06 -2.16
C ASP A 31 -14.15 20.39 -1.11
N LEU A 32 -13.99 19.55 -0.09
CA LEU A 32 -12.98 19.75 0.96
C LEU A 32 -11.57 19.49 0.42
N LEU A 33 -11.40 18.48 -0.43
CA LEU A 33 -10.11 18.21 -1.07
C LEU A 33 -9.70 19.38 -1.96
N VAL A 34 -10.65 19.93 -2.74
CA VAL A 34 -10.44 21.13 -3.57
C VAL A 34 -10.08 22.34 -2.70
N ALA A 35 -10.76 22.52 -1.55
CA ALA A 35 -10.43 23.62 -0.64
C ALA A 35 -9.00 23.49 -0.07
N LEU A 36 -8.58 22.27 0.29
CA LEU A 36 -7.23 22.01 0.80
C LEU A 36 -6.15 22.27 -0.26
N THR A 37 -6.39 21.88 -1.52
CA THR A 37 -5.44 22.15 -2.61
C THR A 37 -5.30 23.64 -2.88
N LEU A 38 -6.41 24.39 -2.89
CA LEU A 38 -6.37 25.84 -3.07
C LEU A 38 -5.59 26.55 -1.95
N GLN A 39 -5.73 26.09 -0.71
CA GLN A 39 -4.97 26.67 0.41
C GLN A 39 -3.47 26.36 0.31
N LEU A 40 -3.09 25.19 -0.18
CA LEU A 40 -1.68 24.85 -0.42
C LEU A 40 -1.09 25.74 -1.53
N GLU A 41 -1.83 25.96 -2.62
CA GLU A 41 -1.43 26.86 -3.70
C GLU A 41 -1.23 28.31 -3.20
N GLU A 42 -2.11 28.79 -2.31
CA GLU A 42 -1.95 30.12 -1.71
C GLU A 42 -0.65 30.24 -0.89
N LEU A 43 -0.27 29.19 -0.16
CA LEU A 43 1.00 29.15 0.58
C LEU A 43 2.21 29.13 -0.35
N ASP A 44 2.12 28.45 -1.49
CA ASP A 44 3.18 28.44 -2.50
C ASP A 44 3.36 29.83 -3.12
N ILE A 45 2.27 30.52 -3.45
CA ILE A 45 2.29 31.90 -3.94
C ILE A 45 2.91 32.85 -2.90
N GLU A 46 2.57 32.71 -1.62
CA GLU A 46 3.15 33.51 -0.54
C GLU A 46 4.64 33.22 -0.35
N ALA A 47 5.07 31.98 -0.55
CA ALA A 47 6.48 31.59 -0.49
C ALA A 47 7.29 32.17 -1.66
N GLU A 48 6.75 32.14 -2.88
CA GLU A 48 7.37 32.68 -4.10
C GLU A 48 7.45 34.22 -4.10
N ASN A 49 6.43 34.89 -3.57
CA ASN A 49 6.39 36.36 -3.49
C ASN A 49 7.28 36.95 -2.39
N ARG A 50 8.06 36.11 -1.69
CA ARG A 50 8.99 36.58 -0.67
C ARG A 50 10.10 37.44 -1.26
N LYS A 51 10.05 38.73 -0.93
CA LYS A 51 11.19 39.66 -1.09
C LYS A 51 11.83 39.91 0.27
N GLY A 52 12.90 39.19 0.60
CA GLY A 52 13.49 39.18 1.93
C GLY A 52 14.74 40.04 2.10
N LYS A 53 14.61 41.16 2.84
CA LYS A 53 15.70 41.81 3.59
C LYS A 53 15.85 41.16 4.97
N GLU A 54 15.86 39.83 5.02
CA GLU A 54 15.95 39.11 6.30
C GLU A 54 17.39 38.97 6.75
N ARG A 55 17.57 39.02 8.07
CA ARG A 55 18.90 38.85 8.66
C ARG A 55 19.29 37.38 8.53
N ALA A 56 20.39 37.12 7.83
CA ALA A 56 20.91 35.77 7.61
C ALA A 56 20.95 34.96 8.93
N GLY A 57 20.38 33.74 8.89
CA GLY A 57 20.40 32.79 10.00
C GLY A 57 19.28 32.92 11.04
N LYS A 58 18.25 33.76 10.81
CA LYS A 58 17.04 33.78 11.64
C LYS A 58 15.78 33.64 10.80
N MET A 59 15.07 32.53 11.00
CA MET A 59 13.72 32.34 10.46
C MET A 59 12.74 33.23 11.22
N ALA A 60 11.95 34.03 10.51
CA ALA A 60 10.90 34.82 11.14
C ALA A 60 9.83 33.88 11.72
N ASP A 61 9.25 34.26 12.86
CA ASP A 61 8.15 33.53 13.51
C ASP A 61 6.98 33.26 12.55
N ARG A 62 6.66 34.25 11.70
CA ARG A 62 5.69 34.11 10.61
C ARG A 62 5.98 32.92 9.70
N HIS A 63 7.25 32.65 9.41
CA HIS A 63 7.62 31.57 8.51
C HIS A 63 7.48 30.21 9.18
N ALA A 64 7.77 30.13 10.48
CA ALA A 64 7.50 28.93 11.26
C ALA A 64 6.01 28.61 11.26
N ALA A 65 5.18 29.62 11.56
CA ALA A 65 3.73 29.45 11.53
C ALA A 65 3.19 29.03 10.16
N LEU A 66 3.70 29.58 9.05
CA LEU A 66 3.30 29.18 7.70
C LEU A 66 3.74 27.75 7.35
N GLN A 67 4.92 27.33 7.83
CA GLN A 67 5.40 25.97 7.63
C GLN A 67 4.57 24.96 8.42
N ASP A 68 4.30 25.22 9.70
CA ASP A 68 3.43 24.39 10.54
C ASP A 68 2.03 24.27 9.93
N TYR A 69 1.49 25.37 9.40
CA TYR A 69 0.19 25.38 8.72
C TYR A 69 0.21 24.54 7.44
N ARG A 70 1.26 24.62 6.63
CA ARG A 70 1.45 23.75 5.45
C ARG A 70 1.42 22.28 5.84
N ASP A 71 2.13 21.90 6.89
CA ASP A 71 2.21 20.51 7.36
C ASP A 71 0.84 19.98 7.81
N ILE A 72 0.04 20.82 8.47
CA ILE A 72 -1.35 20.49 8.82
C ILE A 72 -2.20 20.23 7.57
N LEU A 73 -2.14 21.11 6.57
CA LEU A 73 -2.91 20.96 5.33
C LEU A 73 -2.52 19.68 4.56
N LEU A 74 -1.22 19.37 4.49
CA LEU A 74 -0.73 18.14 3.87
C LEU A 74 -1.23 16.90 4.62
N SER A 75 -1.20 16.92 5.95
CA SER A 75 -1.72 15.82 6.77
C SER A 75 -3.22 15.61 6.55
N MET A 76 -4.01 16.69 6.47
CA MET A 76 -5.44 16.59 6.19
C MET A 76 -5.71 16.05 4.78
N SER A 77 -4.96 16.52 3.78
CA SER A 77 -5.07 16.03 2.40
C SER A 77 -4.79 14.53 2.30
N GLN A 78 -3.72 14.07 2.94
CA GLN A 78 -3.36 12.66 2.99
C GLN A 78 -4.44 11.81 3.66
N PHE A 79 -4.98 12.28 4.80
CA PHE A 79 -6.07 11.59 5.48
C PHE A 79 -7.30 11.41 4.57
N HIS A 80 -7.68 12.42 3.80
CA HIS A 80 -8.80 12.33 2.86
C HIS A 80 -8.51 11.43 1.67
N ALA A 81 -7.28 11.42 1.15
CA ALA A 81 -6.86 10.49 0.12
C ALA A 81 -6.97 9.03 0.59
N ASP A 82 -6.50 8.75 1.81
CA ASP A 82 -6.59 7.42 2.43
C ASP A 82 -8.05 7.00 2.65
N GLN A 83 -8.90 7.92 3.11
CA GLN A 83 -10.33 7.66 3.28
C GLN A 83 -11.00 7.31 1.94
N ARG A 84 -10.65 8.04 0.87
CA ARG A 84 -11.17 7.77 -0.48
C ARG A 84 -10.73 6.42 -0.99
N MET A 85 -9.45 6.07 -0.80
CA MET A 85 -8.92 4.76 -1.17
C MET A 85 -9.64 3.64 -0.42
N ALA A 86 -9.79 3.77 0.91
CA ALA A 86 -10.48 2.79 1.73
C ALA A 86 -11.94 2.57 1.29
N LYS A 87 -12.66 3.65 0.96
CA LYS A 87 -14.02 3.55 0.43
C LYS A 87 -14.05 2.82 -0.92
N SER A 88 -13.14 3.18 -1.84
CA SER A 88 -13.05 2.52 -3.15
C SER A 88 -12.79 1.02 -3.02
N ILE A 89 -11.95 0.60 -2.07
CA ILE A 89 -11.69 -0.82 -1.80
C ILE A 89 -12.94 -1.49 -1.24
N ALA A 90 -13.64 -0.84 -0.30
CA ALA A 90 -14.88 -1.38 0.26
C ALA A 90 -15.95 -1.56 -0.82
N ASP A 91 -16.12 -0.58 -1.70
CA ASP A 91 -17.08 -0.62 -2.80
C ASP A 91 -16.73 -1.72 -3.80
N ALA A 92 -15.45 -1.88 -4.17
CA ALA A 92 -14.99 -2.97 -5.03
C ALA A 92 -15.28 -4.34 -4.42
N VAL A 93 -14.99 -4.53 -3.12
CA VAL A 93 -15.29 -5.78 -2.40
C VAL A 93 -16.79 -6.08 -2.40
N LEU A 94 -17.64 -5.07 -2.20
CA LEU A 94 -19.09 -5.24 -2.23
C LEU A 94 -19.61 -5.59 -3.64
N GLN A 95 -19.05 -4.97 -4.67
CA GLN A 95 -19.41 -5.25 -6.07
C GLN A 95 -18.98 -6.66 -6.48
N ASP A 96 -17.74 -7.05 -6.15
CA ASP A 96 -17.17 -8.35 -6.52
C ASP A 96 -17.81 -9.51 -5.73
N ALA A 97 -18.41 -9.24 -4.57
CA ALA A 97 -19.02 -10.26 -3.72
C ALA A 97 -20.06 -11.11 -4.48
N ALA A 98 -20.89 -10.49 -5.32
CA ALA A 98 -21.90 -11.21 -6.10
C ALA A 98 -21.24 -12.15 -7.13
N THR A 99 -20.23 -11.66 -7.85
CA THR A 99 -19.48 -12.42 -8.85
C THR A 99 -18.71 -13.59 -8.21
N ILE A 100 -18.12 -13.39 -7.03
CA ILE A 100 -17.46 -14.46 -6.28
C ILE A 100 -18.44 -15.58 -5.93
N VAL A 101 -19.67 -15.25 -5.52
CA VAL A 101 -20.71 -16.24 -5.21
C VAL A 101 -21.10 -17.05 -6.45
N GLU A 102 -21.22 -16.39 -7.62
CA GLU A 102 -21.49 -17.08 -8.88
C GLU A 102 -20.36 -18.06 -9.24
N PHE A 103 -19.11 -17.63 -9.14
CA PHE A 103 -17.97 -18.50 -9.40
C PHE A 103 -17.89 -19.69 -8.45
N GLN A 104 -18.22 -19.51 -7.16
CA GLN A 104 -18.30 -20.61 -6.20
C GLN A 104 -19.37 -21.64 -6.61
N ALA A 105 -20.51 -21.21 -7.15
CA ALA A 105 -21.56 -22.12 -7.62
C ALA A 105 -21.12 -22.93 -8.84
N VAL A 106 -20.41 -22.28 -9.78
CA VAL A 106 -19.83 -22.92 -10.96
C VAL A 106 -18.76 -23.94 -10.55
N GLU A 107 -17.84 -23.55 -9.65
CA GLU A 107 -16.79 -24.41 -9.14
C GLU A 107 -17.37 -25.64 -8.43
N ALA A 108 -18.39 -25.46 -7.58
CA ALA A 108 -19.07 -26.57 -6.90
C ALA A 108 -19.70 -27.56 -7.91
N THR A 109 -20.17 -27.08 -9.05
CA THR A 109 -20.68 -27.91 -10.13
C THR A 109 -19.55 -28.66 -10.83
N ALA A 110 -18.47 -27.97 -11.20
CA ALA A 110 -17.30 -28.59 -11.82
C ALA A 110 -16.67 -29.69 -10.93
N VAL A 111 -16.63 -29.48 -9.61
CA VAL A 111 -16.15 -30.49 -8.65
C VAL A 111 -17.05 -31.74 -8.66
N ARG A 112 -18.38 -31.57 -8.65
CA ARG A 112 -19.34 -32.69 -8.74
C ARG A 112 -19.19 -33.46 -10.05
N ASP A 113 -19.00 -32.76 -11.15
CA ASP A 113 -18.83 -33.38 -12.47
C ASP A 113 -17.54 -34.20 -12.53
N ARG A 114 -16.43 -33.64 -12.01
CA ARG A 114 -15.16 -34.37 -11.89
C ARG A 114 -15.29 -35.62 -11.04
N GLN A 115 -15.95 -35.54 -9.88
CA GLN A 115 -16.19 -36.71 -9.03
C GLN A 115 -17.03 -37.78 -9.74
N THR A 116 -18.03 -37.37 -10.49
CA THR A 116 -18.90 -38.28 -11.26
C THR A 116 -18.11 -38.97 -12.36
N ALA A 117 -17.31 -38.22 -13.13
CA ALA A 117 -16.44 -38.77 -14.17
C ALA A 117 -15.43 -39.79 -13.62
N LEU A 118 -14.82 -39.50 -12.46
CA LEU A 118 -13.91 -40.45 -11.80
C LEU A 118 -14.61 -41.74 -11.36
N ARG A 119 -15.84 -41.64 -10.81
CA ARG A 119 -16.63 -42.83 -10.44
C ARG A 119 -17.00 -43.66 -11.66
N MET A 120 -17.42 -43.03 -12.75
CA MET A 120 -17.74 -43.72 -14.01
C MET A 120 -16.51 -44.41 -14.60
N ALA A 121 -15.38 -43.71 -14.68
CA ALA A 121 -14.13 -44.30 -15.13
C ALA A 121 -13.74 -45.54 -14.29
N SER A 122 -13.88 -45.48 -12.96
CA SER A 122 -13.60 -46.63 -12.10
C SER A 122 -14.56 -47.80 -12.28
N ALA A 123 -15.82 -47.54 -12.66
CA ALA A 123 -16.82 -48.58 -12.92
C ALA A 123 -16.57 -49.30 -14.26
N ASP A 124 -16.04 -48.61 -15.26
CA ASP A 124 -15.67 -49.20 -16.56
C ASP A 124 -14.47 -50.17 -16.46
N TYR A 125 -13.67 -50.10 -15.39
CA TYR A 125 -12.62 -51.09 -15.10
C TYR A 125 -13.10 -52.29 -14.28
N ALA A 126 -14.30 -52.24 -13.68
CA ALA A 126 -14.83 -53.30 -12.81
C ALA A 126 -15.67 -54.35 -13.55
N THR A 127 -16.13 -54.05 -14.76
CA THR A 127 -16.71 -55.04 -15.69
C THR A 127 -15.64 -55.45 -16.69
N PRO A 128 -15.22 -56.73 -16.73
CA PRO A 128 -14.54 -57.24 -17.90
C PRO A 128 -15.52 -57.06 -19.06
N ARG A 129 -15.24 -56.08 -19.92
CA ARG A 129 -15.93 -55.93 -21.19
C ARG A 129 -15.68 -57.23 -21.96
N ALA A 130 -16.62 -58.17 -21.85
CA ALA A 130 -16.67 -59.32 -22.73
C ALA A 130 -16.69 -58.75 -24.14
N ALA A 131 -15.58 -58.94 -24.86
CA ALA A 131 -15.50 -58.54 -26.25
C ALA A 131 -16.74 -59.09 -26.96
N PRO A 132 -17.52 -58.27 -27.68
CA PRO A 132 -18.60 -58.82 -28.49
C PRO A 132 -17.97 -59.89 -29.39
N PRO A 133 -18.58 -61.08 -29.52
CA PRO A 133 -18.07 -62.10 -30.41
C PRO A 133 -18.00 -61.49 -31.80
N PHE A 134 -16.78 -61.30 -32.31
CA PHE A 134 -16.54 -60.82 -33.66
C PHE A 134 -17.28 -61.73 -34.64
N PRO A 135 -18.27 -61.26 -35.41
CA PRO A 135 -18.62 -61.95 -36.63
C PRO A 135 -17.46 -61.74 -37.61
N THR A 136 -16.82 -62.84 -37.98
CA THR A 136 -15.87 -62.90 -39.09
C THR A 136 -16.55 -62.37 -40.35
N ALA A 137 -16.23 -61.13 -40.74
CA ALA A 137 -16.66 -60.56 -42.01
C ALA A 137 -15.52 -59.72 -42.60
N THR A 138 -14.84 -60.38 -43.56
CA THR A 138 -14.21 -59.89 -44.79
C THR A 138 -13.36 -58.60 -44.78
N PRO A 139 -12.13 -58.65 -45.32
CA PRO A 139 -11.30 -57.46 -45.48
C PRO A 139 -11.84 -56.59 -46.63
N SER A 140 -12.52 -55.49 -46.29
CA SER A 140 -12.80 -54.42 -47.24
C SER A 140 -11.90 -53.24 -46.92
N SER A 141 -10.85 -53.13 -47.73
CA SER A 141 -9.89 -52.03 -47.74
C SER A 141 -10.62 -50.70 -48.01
N ARG A 142 -10.89 -49.94 -46.96
CA ARG A 142 -11.17 -48.51 -47.08
C ARG A 142 -10.33 -47.78 -46.05
N SER A 143 -9.19 -47.27 -46.53
CA SER A 143 -8.33 -46.37 -45.77
C SER A 143 -9.12 -45.11 -45.44
N LEU A 144 -9.51 -44.94 -44.19
CA LEU A 144 -10.00 -43.65 -43.70
C LEU A 144 -8.76 -42.86 -43.31
N VAL A 145 -8.42 -41.89 -44.15
CA VAL A 145 -7.39 -40.89 -43.87
C VAL A 145 -7.91 -40.06 -42.69
N VAL A 146 -7.34 -40.25 -41.50
CA VAL A 146 -7.48 -39.30 -40.40
C VAL A 146 -6.71 -38.06 -40.84
N ARG A 147 -7.46 -37.10 -41.37
CA ARG A 147 -6.97 -35.75 -41.67
C ARG A 147 -6.65 -35.13 -40.32
N GLY A 148 -5.36 -34.92 -40.06
CA GLY A 148 -4.87 -34.22 -38.87
C GLY A 148 -5.56 -32.88 -38.77
N GLY A 149 -6.30 -32.72 -37.67
CA GLY A 149 -6.86 -31.46 -37.26
C GLY A 149 -5.86 -30.74 -36.38
N ASP A 150 -5.19 -29.76 -37.00
CA ASP A 150 -4.85 -28.45 -36.44
C ASP A 150 -4.49 -28.35 -34.94
N ASP A 151 -3.18 -28.25 -34.72
CA ASP A 151 -2.56 -27.59 -33.57
C ASP A 151 -3.19 -26.21 -33.31
N TYR A 152 -3.95 -26.08 -32.21
CA TYR A 152 -4.17 -24.79 -31.56
C TYR A 152 -2.87 -24.40 -30.84
N ASN A 153 -1.93 -23.82 -31.57
CA ASN A 153 -0.90 -22.97 -31.00
C ASN A 153 -1.51 -21.58 -30.85
N ASP A 154 -2.18 -21.35 -29.72
CA ASP A 154 -2.50 -20.00 -29.26
C ASP A 154 -1.18 -19.37 -28.76
N ASP A 155 -0.46 -18.80 -29.72
CA ASP A 155 0.59 -17.81 -29.48
C ASP A 155 -0.08 -16.59 -28.86
N TYR A 156 -0.09 -16.54 -27.53
CA TYR A 156 -0.51 -15.35 -26.80
C TYR A 156 0.51 -14.26 -27.08
N ASP A 157 0.20 -13.41 -28.06
CA ASP A 157 0.92 -12.19 -28.39
C ASP A 157 0.81 -11.20 -27.21
N LEU A 158 1.75 -11.35 -26.27
CA LEU A 158 1.82 -10.65 -24.99
C LEU A 158 2.22 -9.16 -25.15
N GLU A 159 2.40 -8.67 -26.38
CA GLU A 159 2.81 -7.29 -26.68
C GLU A 159 1.65 -6.31 -26.92
N SER A 160 0.39 -6.75 -27.03
CA SER A 160 -0.73 -5.85 -27.40
C SER A 160 -1.53 -5.24 -26.25
N MET A 161 -1.17 -5.48 -24.98
CA MET A 161 -1.82 -4.84 -23.82
C MET A 161 -1.03 -3.67 -23.21
N ALA A 162 0.12 -3.30 -23.78
CA ALA A 162 0.92 -2.16 -23.29
C ALA A 162 0.46 -0.79 -23.80
N ALA A 163 -0.63 -0.70 -24.57
CA ALA A 163 -1.09 0.54 -25.20
C ALA A 163 -2.50 0.96 -24.74
N SER A 164 -2.66 1.23 -23.44
CA SER A 164 -3.71 2.12 -22.88
C SER A 164 -3.50 2.34 -21.38
N THR A 165 -2.45 3.08 -21.01
CA THR A 165 -2.39 3.80 -19.73
C THR A 165 -2.02 5.26 -20.01
N GLU A 166 -2.86 5.92 -20.79
CA GLU A 166 -2.86 7.38 -20.87
C GLU A 166 -3.80 7.89 -19.75
N TYR A 167 -3.28 8.00 -18.53
CA TYR A 167 -3.85 8.91 -17.53
C TYR A 167 -2.79 9.29 -16.49
N GLY A 168 -2.19 10.46 -16.74
CA GLY A 168 -1.65 11.44 -15.80
C GLY A 168 -0.86 10.96 -14.60
N ASP A 169 0.47 11.01 -14.71
CA ASP A 169 1.33 11.33 -13.57
C ASP A 169 2.47 12.25 -14.02
N GLN A 170 2.35 13.54 -13.70
CA GLN A 170 3.46 14.49 -13.77
C GLN A 170 3.96 14.75 -12.35
N THR A 171 4.64 13.80 -11.72
CA THR A 171 5.49 14.10 -10.56
C THR A 171 6.68 13.15 -10.42
N THR A 172 7.73 13.31 -11.22
CA THR A 172 9.08 12.84 -10.80
C THR A 172 10.16 13.84 -11.19
N LEU A 173 10.56 14.62 -10.19
CA LEU A 173 11.86 15.25 -10.07
C LEU A 173 12.95 14.17 -9.93
N TYR A 174 13.88 14.12 -10.88
CA TYR A 174 15.24 13.58 -10.71
C TYR A 174 16.11 14.30 -11.75
N SER A 175 16.78 15.40 -11.40
CA SER A 175 18.16 15.42 -10.89
C SER A 175 19.16 14.94 -11.94
N GLU A 176 19.47 15.80 -12.90
CA GLU A 176 20.67 15.70 -13.72
C GLU A 176 21.66 16.78 -13.24
N PHE A 177 22.77 16.33 -12.67
CA PHE A 177 23.91 17.14 -12.30
C PHE A 177 24.73 17.41 -13.57
N ASP A 178 24.88 18.69 -13.94
CA ASP A 178 25.97 19.15 -14.79
C ASP A 178 26.86 20.09 -13.95
N ASP A 179 28.00 19.54 -13.53
CA ASP A 179 29.17 20.25 -13.07
C ASP A 179 29.99 20.76 -14.27
N LEU A 180 30.84 21.77 -14.00
CA LEU A 180 31.89 22.39 -14.83
C LEU A 180 31.39 23.52 -15.76
N ASP A 181 31.99 24.70 -15.85
CA ASP A 181 33.22 25.27 -15.30
C ASP A 181 33.22 26.80 -15.60
N GLU A 182 34.25 27.49 -15.13
CA GLU A 182 34.76 28.83 -15.53
C GLU A 182 34.23 30.06 -14.74
N LEU A 183 34.98 30.52 -13.74
CA LEU A 183 36.05 31.54 -13.79
C LEU A 183 35.55 32.94 -14.19
N GLU A 184 35.58 33.88 -13.25
CA GLU A 184 36.47 35.06 -13.31
C GLU A 184 36.30 36.01 -12.10
N SER A 185 37.39 36.11 -11.33
CA SER A 185 37.95 37.32 -10.73
C SER A 185 37.03 38.43 -10.18
N ASN A 186 37.07 38.62 -8.86
CA ASN A 186 37.33 39.96 -8.33
C ASN A 186 38.07 39.91 -6.98
N ILE A 187 39.40 40.03 -7.07
CA ILE A 187 40.29 40.35 -5.97
C ILE A 187 40.20 41.86 -5.73
N GLY A 188 39.65 42.24 -4.59
CA GLY A 188 39.68 43.60 -4.07
C GLY A 188 40.12 43.58 -2.61
N THR A 189 41.43 43.67 -2.38
CA THR A 189 42.04 44.31 -1.19
C THR A 189 41.27 45.60 -0.87
N VAL A 190 40.89 45.94 0.37
CA VAL A 190 41.73 46.33 1.51
C VAL A 190 40.85 46.36 2.78
N SER A 191 41.40 46.01 3.94
CA SER A 191 41.50 46.91 5.12
C SER A 191 41.51 46.12 6.43
N ALA A 192 42.68 46.14 7.03
CA ALA A 192 42.98 45.59 8.33
C ALA A 192 42.40 46.46 9.45
N TYR A 193 41.43 45.94 10.20
CA TYR A 193 41.29 46.27 11.62
C TYR A 193 40.90 45.03 12.44
N ARG A 194 41.84 44.69 13.33
CA ARG A 194 41.76 43.76 14.45
C ARG A 194 40.41 43.72 15.16
N ARG A 195 39.96 42.50 15.50
CA ARG A 195 39.80 42.02 16.89
C ARG A 195 39.48 40.51 16.89
N PRO A 196 40.34 39.64 17.48
CA PRO A 196 39.95 38.27 17.74
C PRO A 196 39.13 38.25 19.05
N TYR A 197 37.81 38.12 18.93
CA TYR A 197 37.02 37.67 20.06
C TYR A 197 37.15 36.15 20.09
N VAL A 198 38.03 35.65 20.96
CA VAL A 198 38.01 34.25 21.40
C VAL A 198 36.75 34.10 22.26
N GLN A 199 35.62 33.75 21.63
CA GLN A 199 34.53 33.14 22.37
C GLN A 199 34.93 31.70 22.63
N GLU A 200 35.45 31.45 23.83
CA GLU A 200 35.39 30.12 24.42
C GLU A 200 33.91 29.73 24.53
N THR A 201 33.39 29.08 23.50
CA THR A 201 32.21 28.26 23.64
C THR A 201 32.61 27.10 24.54
N ARG A 202 32.44 27.29 25.85
CA ARG A 202 32.27 26.19 26.78
C ARG A 202 31.07 25.40 26.28
N VAL A 203 31.33 24.43 25.41
CA VAL A 203 30.41 23.34 25.10
C VAL A 203 30.18 22.65 26.43
N LYS A 204 29.11 23.05 27.12
CA LYS A 204 28.55 22.28 28.21
C LYS A 204 28.20 20.95 27.58
N ARG A 205 29.03 19.94 27.83
CA ARG A 205 28.68 18.55 27.58
C ARG A 205 27.48 18.29 28.50
N TYR A 206 26.27 18.43 27.97
CA TYR A 206 25.10 17.89 28.62
C TYR A 206 25.36 16.38 28.66
N ASN A 207 25.69 15.88 29.85
CA ASN A 207 25.73 14.44 30.06
C ASN A 207 24.34 13.96 29.72
N ALA A 208 24.20 13.28 28.58
CA ALA A 208 22.99 12.59 28.21
C ALA A 208 22.57 11.75 29.42
N GLY A 209 21.34 11.96 29.89
CA GLY A 209 20.80 11.25 31.05
C GLY A 209 20.83 9.73 30.86
N PRO A 210 20.43 8.97 31.88
CA PRO A 210 20.28 7.52 31.74
C PRO A 210 19.38 7.19 30.54
N MET A 211 19.85 6.26 29.69
CA MET A 211 19.08 5.72 28.58
C MET A 211 18.30 4.49 29.03
N VAL A 212 17.07 4.37 28.58
CA VAL A 212 16.14 3.26 28.84
C VAL A 212 15.70 2.65 27.51
N GLN A 213 15.38 1.35 27.50
CA GLN A 213 15.03 0.63 26.28
C GLN A 213 13.51 0.61 26.03
N CYS A 214 13.09 1.02 24.84
CA CYS A 214 11.69 1.02 24.41
C CYS A 214 11.21 -0.43 24.23
N SER A 215 10.08 -0.78 24.86
CA SER A 215 9.54 -2.14 24.90
C SER A 215 8.95 -2.62 23.55
N ILE A 216 8.72 -1.71 22.60
CA ILE A 216 8.17 -2.02 21.27
C ILE A 216 9.30 -2.16 20.25
N CYS A 217 10.12 -1.12 20.08
CA CYS A 217 11.12 -1.08 19.01
C CYS A 217 12.54 -1.42 19.46
N SER A 218 12.76 -1.69 20.76
CA SER A 218 14.08 -1.99 21.34
C SER A 218 15.13 -0.87 21.23
N ASN A 219 14.75 0.33 20.79
CA ASN A 219 15.64 1.49 20.75
C ASN A 219 15.93 2.04 22.14
N SER A 220 17.13 2.60 22.33
CA SER A 220 17.50 3.31 23.56
C SER A 220 17.04 4.76 23.47
N VAL A 221 16.20 5.20 24.41
CA VAL A 221 15.71 6.57 24.53
C VAL A 221 16.13 7.15 25.87
N LEU A 222 16.22 8.48 25.97
CA LEU A 222 16.49 9.14 27.25
C LEU A 222 15.29 8.95 28.19
N GLU A 223 15.56 8.74 29.48
CA GLU A 223 14.50 8.52 30.47
C GLU A 223 13.49 9.68 30.53
N ASP A 224 13.94 10.92 30.32
CA ASP A 224 13.11 12.13 30.27
C ASP A 224 12.23 12.24 29.02
N GLN A 225 12.56 11.51 27.96
CA GLN A 225 11.79 11.42 26.72
C GLN A 225 10.92 10.15 26.64
N SER A 226 10.95 9.32 27.69
CA SER A 226 10.23 8.06 27.71
C SER A 226 8.87 8.17 28.40
N THR A 227 7.88 7.44 27.91
CA THR A 227 6.57 7.29 28.55
C THR A 227 6.45 5.93 29.22
N LYS A 228 5.92 5.92 30.44
CA LYS A 228 5.80 4.71 31.25
C LYS A 228 4.35 4.31 31.41
N CYS A 229 4.00 3.11 30.96
CA CYS A 229 2.68 2.54 31.17
C CYS A 229 2.48 2.21 32.65
N ASN A 230 1.38 2.70 33.24
CA ASN A 230 0.89 2.24 34.53
C ASN A 230 -0.43 1.49 34.29
N PRO A 231 -0.64 0.24 34.74
CA PRO A 231 0.10 -0.52 35.76
C PRO A 231 1.23 -1.44 35.25
N CYS A 232 1.44 -1.52 33.94
CA CYS A 232 2.30 -2.56 33.36
C CYS A 232 3.81 -2.29 33.45
N ASN A 233 4.21 -1.08 33.86
CA ASN A 233 5.59 -0.65 34.10
C ASN A 233 6.51 -0.73 32.85
N HIS A 234 5.96 -0.97 31.66
CA HIS A 234 6.69 -0.94 30.39
C HIS A 234 7.02 0.48 29.97
N ILE A 235 8.22 0.65 29.40
CA ILE A 235 8.76 1.93 28.93
C ILE A 235 8.63 1.98 27.42
N TYR A 236 8.14 3.11 26.92
CA TYR A 236 7.96 3.39 25.52
C TYR A 236 8.68 4.69 25.17
N CYS A 237 9.19 4.69 23.95
CA CYS A 237 9.33 5.85 23.12
C CYS A 237 7.91 6.31 22.77
#